data_AF-A0A1U7DE49-F1
#
_entry.id   AF-A0A1U7DE49-F1
#
_cell.length_a   1.000
_cell.length_b   1.000
_cell.length_c   1.000
_cell.angle_alpha   90.00
_cell.angle_beta   90.00
_cell.angle_gamma   90.00
#
_symmetry.space_group_name_H-M   'P 1'
#
loop_
_entity.id
_entity.type
_entity.pdbx_description
1 polymer ?
#
loop_
_entity_poly.entity_id
_entity_poly.type
_entity_poly.pdbx_seq_one_letter_code
_entity_poly.pdbx_strand_id
1 'polypeptide(L)'
;MTENSPRLGLPYLMPAQAQKHVTHNEALERLDLLAQCVLAGLGSVTPPATPAPGETHALGAAPTGAWAGHAGEIAYWTGVAWTFTAPREGWRAWDAAGGRAEAYHRGNVLGAVGGAGGSPTGALFEHGSTANGQYMRAAGGLQICWHEITTSASATTDWTFPALFAAPPVCFGTPHGGLDAVSLRTALIDHNSAGFNTIDGSGARVAQSLRVLALGLWS
;
A
#
# COMPACT_ATOMS: atom_id res chain seq x y z
N MET A 1 12.03 -40.78 -9.08
CA MET A 1 12.73 -39.49 -8.95
C MET A 1 12.22 -38.62 -10.09
N THR A 2 11.72 -37.43 -9.79
CA THR A 2 11.27 -36.46 -10.79
C THR A 2 12.46 -36.01 -11.64
N GLU A 3 12.28 -35.88 -12.96
CA GLU A 3 13.35 -35.50 -13.88
C GLU A 3 13.51 -33.97 -14.03
N ASN A 4 12.62 -33.20 -13.40
CA ASN A 4 12.53 -31.75 -13.54
C ASN A 4 12.30 -31.06 -12.18
N SER A 5 12.72 -29.81 -12.08
CA SER A 5 12.45 -28.96 -10.91
C SER A 5 10.95 -28.63 -10.77
N PRO A 6 10.41 -28.53 -9.55
CA PRO A 6 8.98 -28.35 -9.32
C PRO A 6 8.36 -27.05 -9.85
N ARG A 7 9.12 -25.93 -9.91
CA ARG A 7 8.54 -24.62 -10.24
C ARG A 7 8.79 -24.19 -11.69
N LEU A 8 10.03 -24.27 -12.16
CA LEU A 8 10.46 -23.83 -13.49
C LEU A 8 10.65 -24.99 -14.47
N GLY A 9 10.50 -26.24 -14.03
CA GLY A 9 10.61 -27.41 -14.89
C GLY A 9 12.03 -27.66 -15.44
N LEU A 10 13.06 -27.22 -14.72
CA LEU A 10 14.46 -27.34 -15.14
C LEU A 10 14.90 -28.82 -15.12
N PRO A 11 15.43 -29.36 -16.23
CA PRO A 11 15.87 -30.76 -16.29
C PRO A 11 17.04 -31.02 -15.34
N TYR A 12 16.92 -32.05 -14.51
CA TYR A 12 18.03 -32.52 -13.66
C TYR A 12 19.01 -33.38 -14.45
N LEU A 13 20.29 -33.34 -14.03
CA LEU A 13 21.28 -34.26 -14.56
C LEU A 13 21.03 -35.68 -14.03
N MET A 14 21.00 -36.64 -14.95
CA MET A 14 20.80 -38.05 -14.62
C MET A 14 21.97 -38.61 -13.76
N PRO A 15 21.69 -39.61 -12.89
CA PRO A 15 22.71 -40.23 -12.04
C PRO A 15 23.88 -40.85 -12.83
N ALA A 16 24.98 -41.16 -12.12
CA ALA A 16 26.18 -41.84 -12.63
C ALA A 16 27.17 -41.01 -13.49
N GLN A 17 26.99 -39.69 -13.58
CA GLN A 17 27.97 -38.76 -14.18
C GLN A 17 28.99 -38.25 -13.14
N ALA A 18 29.93 -39.10 -12.72
CA ALA A 18 31.06 -38.75 -11.81
C ALA A 18 30.68 -37.92 -10.56
N GLN A 19 29.50 -38.17 -9.99
CA GLN A 19 28.92 -37.43 -8.84
C GLN A 19 28.70 -35.92 -9.01
N LYS A 20 28.99 -35.31 -10.18
CA LYS A 20 28.72 -33.89 -10.47
C LYS A 20 27.22 -33.56 -10.50
N HIS A 21 26.38 -34.56 -10.75
CA HIS A 21 24.92 -34.44 -10.74
C HIS A 21 24.38 -34.00 -9.36
N VAL A 22 25.04 -34.36 -8.25
CA VAL A 22 24.57 -34.01 -6.90
C VAL A 22 24.65 -32.50 -6.68
N THR A 23 25.84 -31.91 -6.82
CA THR A 23 26.06 -30.48 -6.60
C THR A 23 25.37 -29.59 -7.64
N HIS A 24 25.27 -30.06 -8.88
CA HIS A 24 24.56 -29.32 -9.93
C HIS A 24 23.05 -29.32 -9.72
N ASN A 25 22.44 -30.46 -9.39
CA ASN A 25 21.00 -30.53 -9.16
C ASN A 25 20.60 -29.71 -7.92
N GLU A 26 21.43 -29.70 -6.86
CA GLU A 26 21.23 -28.82 -5.70
C GLU A 26 21.30 -27.32 -6.09
N ALA A 27 22.19 -26.95 -7.00
CA ALA A 27 22.25 -25.58 -7.52
C ALA A 27 21.02 -25.22 -8.36
N LEU A 28 20.51 -26.16 -9.17
CA LEU A 28 19.27 -25.98 -9.94
C LEU A 28 18.05 -25.87 -9.03
N GLU A 29 17.96 -26.63 -7.95
CA GLU A 29 16.90 -26.51 -6.94
C GLU A 29 16.92 -25.13 -6.26
N ARG A 30 18.10 -24.63 -5.90
CA ARG A 30 18.25 -23.27 -5.37
C ARG A 30 17.87 -22.22 -6.42
N LEU A 31 18.23 -22.40 -7.68
CA LEU A 31 17.85 -21.50 -8.75
C LEU A 31 16.32 -21.50 -8.96
N ASP A 32 15.68 -22.67 -8.93
CA ASP A 32 14.23 -22.86 -9.04
C ASP A 32 13.45 -22.17 -7.91
N LEU A 33 14.03 -22.18 -6.70
CA LEU A 33 13.50 -21.44 -5.56
C LEU A 33 13.60 -19.92 -5.76
N LEU A 34 14.78 -19.44 -6.16
CA LEU A 34 15.11 -18.01 -6.15
C LEU A 34 14.58 -17.26 -7.36
N ALA A 35 14.60 -17.88 -8.54
CA ALA A 35 14.08 -17.28 -9.74
C ALA A 35 12.56 -17.16 -9.63
N GLN A 36 12.08 -15.91 -9.60
CA GLN A 36 10.65 -15.60 -9.45
C GLN A 36 10.06 -16.21 -8.16
N CYS A 37 10.72 -16.00 -7.01
CA CYS A 37 10.23 -16.49 -5.72
C CYS A 37 8.83 -15.96 -5.41
N VAL A 38 7.87 -16.88 -5.18
CA VAL A 38 6.46 -16.60 -4.87
C VAL A 38 6.12 -17.29 -3.56
N LEU A 39 6.00 -16.51 -2.49
CA LEU A 39 5.67 -16.95 -1.15
C LEU A 39 4.16 -17.19 -1.03
N ALA A 40 3.77 -18.38 -0.59
CA ALA A 40 2.40 -18.70 -0.18
C ALA A 40 2.00 -17.99 1.13
N GLY A 41 2.97 -17.55 1.94
CA GLY A 41 2.71 -16.68 3.08
C GLY A 41 3.97 -16.05 3.66
N LEU A 42 3.80 -14.85 4.22
CA LEU A 42 4.85 -14.08 4.88
C LEU A 42 4.67 -14.10 6.40
N GLY A 43 5.74 -14.38 7.14
CA GLY A 43 5.70 -14.50 8.60
C GLY A 43 5.00 -15.77 9.11
N SER A 44 4.94 -16.82 8.28
CA SER A 44 4.26 -18.07 8.65
C SER A 44 5.02 -18.80 9.77
N VAL A 45 4.32 -19.33 10.77
CA VAL A 45 4.95 -20.01 11.94
C VAL A 45 4.56 -21.49 12.09
N THR A 46 3.58 -21.95 11.30
CA THR A 46 3.09 -23.33 11.33
C THR A 46 3.07 -23.91 9.92
N PRO A 47 3.71 -25.07 9.67
CA PRO A 47 3.68 -25.70 8.37
C PRO A 47 2.27 -26.13 7.96
N PRO A 48 1.87 -25.96 6.68
CA PRO A 48 0.66 -26.55 6.14
C PRO A 48 0.67 -28.07 6.33
N ALA A 49 -0.50 -28.66 6.62
CA ALA A 49 -0.62 -30.12 6.77
C ALA A 49 -0.42 -30.87 5.44
N THR A 50 -0.73 -30.22 4.31
CA THR A 50 -0.62 -30.78 2.96
C THR A 50 0.01 -29.77 1.99
N PRO A 51 1.33 -29.53 2.07
CA PRO A 51 2.01 -28.58 1.21
C PRO A 51 2.11 -29.09 -0.24
N ALA A 52 1.90 -28.21 -1.21
CA ALA A 52 2.07 -28.52 -2.62
C ALA A 52 3.57 -28.52 -3.00
N PRO A 53 4.04 -29.41 -3.89
CA PRO A 53 5.41 -29.33 -4.41
C PRO A 53 5.67 -27.95 -5.00
N GLY A 54 6.76 -27.30 -4.58
CA GLY A 54 7.09 -25.95 -5.01
C GLY A 54 6.63 -24.83 -4.07
N GLU A 55 5.83 -25.14 -3.04
CA GLU A 55 5.30 -24.15 -2.10
C GLU A 55 6.41 -23.52 -1.24
N THR A 56 6.38 -22.20 -1.08
CA THR A 56 7.38 -21.46 -0.30
C THR A 56 6.75 -20.57 0.76
N HIS A 57 7.39 -20.42 1.91
CA HIS A 57 6.97 -19.52 2.98
C HIS A 57 8.15 -18.75 3.54
N ALA A 58 7.96 -17.47 3.84
CA ALA A 58 8.91 -16.72 4.67
C ALA A 58 8.53 -16.94 6.14
N LEU A 59 9.44 -17.53 6.92
CA LEU A 59 9.16 -17.94 8.29
C LEU A 59 9.18 -16.77 9.27
N GLY A 60 8.22 -16.78 10.20
CA GLY A 60 8.13 -15.80 11.29
C GLY A 60 9.20 -16.00 12.38
N ALA A 61 9.07 -15.26 13.47
CA ALA A 61 10.07 -15.24 14.56
C ALA A 61 10.10 -16.52 15.42
N ALA A 62 9.00 -17.29 15.46
CA ALA A 62 8.87 -18.49 16.29
C ALA A 62 8.20 -19.65 15.53
N PRO A 63 8.86 -20.19 14.48
CA PRO A 63 8.30 -21.30 13.72
C PRO A 63 8.25 -22.59 14.56
N THR A 64 7.30 -23.46 14.24
CA THR A 64 6.96 -24.67 15.01
C THR A 64 7.00 -25.93 14.14
N GLY A 65 6.94 -27.10 14.79
CA GLY A 65 6.90 -28.39 14.09
C GLY A 65 8.13 -28.60 13.21
N ALA A 66 7.90 -28.96 11.94
CA ALA A 66 8.98 -29.17 10.96
C ALA A 66 9.80 -27.92 10.65
N TRP A 67 9.31 -26.72 10.99
CA TRP A 67 10.00 -25.45 10.78
C TRP A 67 10.75 -24.94 12.03
N ALA A 68 10.67 -25.67 13.15
CA ALA A 68 11.31 -25.25 14.41
C ALA A 68 12.82 -25.04 14.24
N GLY A 69 13.32 -23.89 14.71
CA GLY A 69 14.75 -23.52 14.60
C GLY A 69 15.12 -22.72 13.34
N HIS A 70 14.21 -22.57 12.38
CA HIS A 70 14.45 -21.89 11.10
C HIS A 70 13.83 -20.48 11.03
N ALA A 71 13.85 -19.74 12.14
CA ALA A 71 13.25 -18.41 12.21
C ALA A 71 13.90 -17.45 11.20
N GLY A 72 13.09 -16.73 10.42
CA GLY A 72 13.56 -15.78 9.41
C GLY A 72 14.11 -16.40 8.11
N GLU A 73 14.07 -17.72 7.95
CA GLU A 73 14.45 -18.39 6.71
C GLU A 73 13.28 -18.52 5.74
N ILE A 74 13.58 -18.79 4.47
CA ILE A 74 12.59 -19.19 3.47
C ILE A 74 12.50 -20.72 3.50
N ALA A 75 11.32 -21.24 3.81
CA ALA A 75 11.00 -22.66 3.71
C ALA A 75 10.46 -22.97 2.32
N TYR A 76 10.93 -24.06 1.72
CA TYR A 76 10.53 -24.55 0.40
C TYR A 76 10.19 -26.04 0.46
N TRP A 77 9.02 -26.43 -0.06
CA TRP A 77 8.63 -27.83 -0.12
C TRP A 77 9.04 -28.47 -1.45
N THR A 78 9.92 -29.47 -1.37
CA THR A 78 10.40 -30.24 -2.54
C THR A 78 9.38 -31.26 -3.07
N GLY A 79 8.26 -31.46 -2.36
CA GLY A 79 7.36 -32.59 -2.56
C GLY A 79 7.61 -33.75 -1.58
N VAL A 80 8.76 -33.79 -0.92
CA VAL A 80 9.15 -34.86 0.02
C VAL A 80 9.62 -34.30 1.37
N ALA A 81 10.35 -33.19 1.35
CA ALA A 81 10.88 -32.54 2.54
C ALA A 81 10.93 -31.01 2.41
N TRP A 82 10.95 -30.33 3.57
CA TRP A 82 11.22 -28.90 3.66
C TRP A 82 12.71 -28.64 3.55
N THR A 83 13.07 -27.75 2.63
CA THR A 83 14.40 -27.18 2.50
C THR A 83 14.35 -25.73 2.98
N PHE A 84 15.36 -25.30 3.71
CA PHE A 84 15.42 -23.96 4.27
C PHE A 84 16.58 -23.17 3.68
N THR A 85 16.39 -21.87 3.46
CA THR A 85 17.42 -21.00 2.94
C THR A 85 17.32 -19.61 3.58
N ALA A 86 18.42 -19.16 4.17
CA ALA A 86 18.51 -17.82 4.72
C ALA A 86 18.48 -16.76 3.59
N PRO A 87 17.55 -15.79 3.63
CA PRO A 87 17.51 -14.72 2.64
C PRO A 87 18.75 -13.83 2.74
N ARG A 88 19.22 -13.32 1.60
CA ARG A 88 20.30 -12.34 1.52
C ARG A 88 19.77 -10.97 1.12
N GLU A 89 20.53 -9.93 1.47
CA GLU A 89 20.24 -8.57 1.03
C GLU A 89 20.09 -8.49 -0.50
N GLY A 90 19.07 -7.76 -0.95
CA GLY A 90 18.75 -7.58 -2.38
C GLY A 90 17.84 -8.64 -3.00
N TRP A 91 17.48 -9.71 -2.29
CA TRP A 91 16.50 -10.69 -2.78
C TRP A 91 15.10 -10.08 -2.89
N ARG A 92 14.32 -10.56 -3.86
CA ARG A 92 12.93 -10.14 -4.10
C ARG A 92 12.02 -11.36 -4.15
N ALA A 93 10.88 -11.28 -3.48
CA ALA A 93 9.86 -12.31 -3.52
C ALA A 93 8.46 -11.68 -3.61
N TRP A 94 7.52 -12.42 -4.20
CA TRP A 94 6.12 -12.05 -4.32
C TRP A 94 5.29 -12.80 -3.27
N ASP A 95 4.60 -12.10 -2.37
CA ASP A 95 3.64 -12.69 -1.44
C ASP A 95 2.29 -12.90 -2.14
N ALA A 96 1.96 -14.15 -2.44
CA ALA A 96 0.72 -14.54 -3.10
C ALA A 96 -0.51 -14.40 -2.19
N ALA A 97 -0.37 -14.64 -0.88
CA ALA A 97 -1.48 -14.48 0.06
C ALA A 97 -1.79 -13.01 0.31
N GLY A 98 -0.76 -12.17 0.38
CA GLY A 98 -0.88 -10.72 0.53
C GLY A 98 -1.10 -9.94 -0.76
N GLY A 99 -1.00 -10.59 -1.93
CA GLY A 99 -1.12 -9.96 -3.25
C GLY A 99 -0.04 -8.91 -3.54
N ARG A 100 1.14 -8.98 -2.91
CA ARG A 100 2.17 -7.93 -2.98
C ARG A 100 3.58 -8.52 -3.04
N ALA A 101 4.47 -7.94 -3.84
CA ALA A 101 5.90 -8.06 -3.59
C ALA A 101 6.32 -6.94 -2.63
N GLU A 102 7.15 -7.22 -1.63
CA GLU A 102 7.89 -6.15 -0.94
C GLU A 102 9.03 -5.67 -1.84
N ALA A 103 8.63 -4.96 -2.90
CA ALA A 103 9.43 -4.11 -3.76
C ALA A 103 8.45 -3.13 -4.42
N TYR A 104 8.65 -1.82 -4.24
CA TYR A 104 7.77 -0.78 -4.80
C TYR A 104 7.62 -0.94 -6.34
N HIS A 105 6.42 -1.31 -6.80
CA HIS A 105 6.06 -1.47 -8.21
C HIS A 105 4.62 -0.98 -8.46
N ARG A 106 4.23 -0.78 -9.73
CA ARG A 106 2.96 -0.16 -10.19
C ARG A 106 1.68 -0.62 -9.49
N GLY A 107 1.64 -1.82 -8.90
CA GLY A 107 0.49 -2.37 -8.18
C GLY A 107 0.26 -1.83 -6.76
N ASN A 108 1.23 -1.13 -6.14
CA ASN A 108 1.09 -0.52 -4.81
C ASN A 108 1.08 1.02 -4.83
N VAL A 109 1.05 1.60 -6.04
CA VAL A 109 1.13 3.06 -6.19
C VAL A 109 -0.20 3.73 -5.80
N LEU A 110 -1.32 3.02 -5.96
CA LEU A 110 -2.68 3.51 -5.68
C LEU A 110 -3.46 2.48 -4.83
N GLY A 111 -3.96 2.88 -3.66
CA GLY A 111 -4.68 2.02 -2.71
C GLY A 111 -4.83 2.66 -1.32
N ALA A 112 -5.35 1.92 -0.33
CA ALA A 112 -5.48 2.43 1.04
C ALA A 112 -4.11 2.73 1.65
N VAL A 113 -3.96 3.93 2.23
CA VAL A 113 -2.73 4.38 2.88
C VAL A 113 -2.86 4.18 4.39
N GLY A 114 -1.84 3.59 5.02
CA GLY A 114 -1.73 3.48 6.48
C GLY A 114 -0.28 3.66 6.91
N GLY A 115 -0.06 4.07 8.16
CA GLY A 115 1.28 4.28 8.70
C GLY A 115 1.34 3.96 10.19
N ALA A 116 2.44 3.32 10.60
CA ALA A 116 2.81 3.14 11.99
C ALA A 116 4.26 3.64 12.18
N GLY A 117 4.48 4.58 13.10
CA GLY A 117 5.82 5.08 13.42
C GLY A 117 6.55 5.78 12.26
N GLY A 118 5.83 6.36 11.31
CA GLY A 118 6.43 7.05 10.14
C GLY A 118 6.89 6.13 9.00
N SER A 119 6.66 4.81 9.11
CA SER A 119 6.85 3.87 8.00
C SER A 119 5.51 3.60 7.33
N PRO A 120 5.36 3.84 6.01
CA PRO A 120 4.13 3.56 5.31
C PRO A 120 3.90 2.05 5.17
N THR A 121 2.72 1.58 5.60
CA THR A 121 2.33 0.15 5.59
C THR A 121 1.37 -0.19 4.45
N GLY A 122 1.11 0.76 3.54
CA GLY A 122 0.09 0.66 2.48
C GLY A 122 0.54 1.25 1.13
N ALA A 123 -0.41 1.71 0.33
CA ALA A 123 -0.11 2.32 -0.98
C ALA A 123 0.60 3.69 -0.85
N LEU A 124 1.18 4.20 -1.94
CA LEU A 124 1.78 5.54 -1.96
C LEU A 124 0.74 6.66 -1.93
N PHE A 125 -0.37 6.47 -2.66
CA PHE A 125 -1.49 7.41 -2.68
C PHE A 125 -2.83 6.70 -2.56
N GLU A 126 -3.74 7.30 -1.81
CA GLU A 126 -5.16 6.97 -1.78
C GLU A 126 -5.93 8.12 -2.43
N HIS A 127 -6.97 7.82 -3.19
CA HIS A 127 -7.90 8.81 -3.72
C HIS A 127 -9.33 8.38 -3.43
N GLY A 128 -10.17 9.32 -3.00
CA GLY A 128 -11.58 9.06 -2.72
C GLY A 128 -12.49 10.21 -3.12
N SER A 129 -13.77 9.91 -3.25
CA SER A 129 -14.82 10.88 -3.58
C SER A 129 -16.04 10.60 -2.71
N THR A 130 -16.61 11.65 -2.15
CA THR A 130 -17.84 11.62 -1.35
C THR A 130 -18.80 12.71 -1.84
N ALA A 131 -19.98 12.81 -1.24
CA ALA A 131 -20.89 13.94 -1.49
C ALA A 131 -20.27 15.30 -1.10
N ASN A 132 -19.31 15.29 -0.18
CA ASN A 132 -18.63 16.48 0.34
C ASN A 132 -17.36 16.84 -0.44
N GLY A 133 -17.13 16.22 -1.60
CA GLY A 133 -15.96 16.47 -2.44
C GLY A 133 -14.98 15.31 -2.49
N GLN A 134 -13.78 15.62 -2.94
CA GLN A 134 -12.73 14.66 -3.29
C GLN A 134 -11.54 14.81 -2.35
N TYR A 135 -10.80 13.73 -2.15
CA TYR A 135 -9.57 13.75 -1.38
C TYR A 135 -8.49 12.86 -1.96
N MET A 136 -7.25 13.20 -1.64
CA MET A 136 -6.06 12.38 -1.84
C MET A 136 -5.27 12.30 -0.54
N ARG A 137 -4.80 11.11 -0.16
CA ARG A 137 -3.82 10.90 0.91
C ARG A 137 -2.53 10.39 0.33
N ALA A 138 -1.41 10.86 0.87
CA ALA A 138 -0.09 10.33 0.56
C ALA A 138 0.45 9.56 1.77
N ALA A 139 1.26 8.54 1.50
CA ALA A 139 1.93 7.73 2.50
C ALA A 139 2.85 8.53 3.43
N GLY A 140 3.34 9.69 2.98
CA GLY A 140 4.11 10.64 3.79
C GLY A 140 3.26 11.50 4.74
N GLY A 141 1.98 11.20 4.94
CA GLY A 141 1.10 11.92 5.89
C GLY A 141 0.27 13.05 5.27
N LEU A 142 0.61 13.54 4.07
CA LEU A 142 -0.12 14.63 3.41
C LEU A 142 -1.55 14.19 3.03
N GLN A 143 -2.52 15.06 3.29
CA GLN A 143 -3.88 14.97 2.79
C GLN A 143 -4.25 16.25 2.03
N ILE A 144 -4.90 16.08 0.88
CA ILE A 144 -5.46 17.16 0.07
C ILE A 144 -6.94 16.87 -0.09
N CYS A 145 -7.82 17.82 0.25
CA CYS A 145 -9.25 17.77 -0.05
C CYS A 145 -9.63 18.90 -0.99
N TRP A 146 -10.59 18.69 -1.89
CA TRP A 146 -11.14 19.75 -2.74
C TRP A 146 -12.61 19.53 -3.09
N HIS A 147 -13.35 20.62 -3.30
CA HIS A 147 -14.77 20.59 -3.63
C HIS A 147 -15.20 21.85 -4.38
N GLU A 148 -16.41 21.82 -4.95
CA GLU A 148 -17.09 22.99 -5.50
C GLU A 148 -18.33 23.25 -4.64
N ILE A 149 -18.39 24.43 -4.02
CA ILE A 149 -19.48 24.84 -3.13
C ILE A 149 -20.05 26.18 -3.58
N THR A 150 -21.29 26.47 -3.20
CA THR A 150 -21.87 27.81 -3.37
C THR A 150 -22.05 28.43 -2.00
N THR A 151 -21.42 29.57 -1.76
CA THR A 151 -21.61 30.33 -0.52
C THR A 151 -23.02 30.88 -0.40
N SER A 152 -23.42 31.25 0.80
CA SER A 152 -24.73 31.83 1.08
C SER A 152 -24.65 33.35 1.27
N ALA A 153 -25.69 34.05 0.81
CA ALA A 153 -25.91 35.47 1.05
C ALA A 153 -26.38 35.78 2.50
N SER A 154 -26.82 34.76 3.25
CA SER A 154 -27.49 34.95 4.55
C SER A 154 -26.74 34.38 5.75
N ALA A 155 -25.81 33.44 5.54
CA ALA A 155 -25.05 32.81 6.61
C ALA A 155 -23.69 32.29 6.12
N THR A 156 -22.84 31.87 7.05
CA THR A 156 -21.60 31.14 6.71
C THR A 156 -21.93 29.80 6.06
N THR A 157 -21.15 29.43 5.06
CA THR A 157 -21.28 28.14 4.38
C THR A 157 -20.16 27.23 4.81
N ASP A 158 -20.51 26.19 5.57
CA ASP A 158 -19.55 25.24 6.09
C ASP A 158 -19.35 24.10 5.09
N TRP A 159 -18.10 23.89 4.70
CA TRP A 159 -17.67 22.72 3.96
C TRP A 159 -17.15 21.68 4.95
N THR A 160 -17.91 20.61 5.15
CA THR A 160 -17.40 19.40 5.82
C THR A 160 -16.42 18.70 4.90
N PHE A 161 -15.23 18.37 5.37
CA PHE A 161 -14.22 17.71 4.54
C PHE A 161 -14.65 16.27 4.20
N PRO A 162 -14.30 15.78 3.00
CA PRO A 162 -14.56 14.39 2.61
C PRO A 162 -13.69 13.38 3.39
N ALA A 163 -12.63 13.83 4.05
CA ALA A 163 -11.78 13.05 4.94
C ALA A 163 -11.26 13.91 6.10
N LEU A 164 -11.12 13.34 7.30
CA LEU A 164 -10.63 14.04 8.49
C LEU A 164 -9.14 14.36 8.40
N PHE A 165 -8.76 15.52 8.92
CA PHE A 165 -7.37 15.92 9.15
C PHE A 165 -6.96 15.63 10.60
N ALA A 166 -5.67 15.49 10.87
CA ALA A 166 -5.14 15.32 12.24
C ALA A 166 -5.19 16.62 13.06
N ALA A 167 -5.18 17.77 12.39
CA ALA A 167 -5.24 19.11 12.96
C ALA A 167 -5.93 20.06 11.95
N PRO A 168 -6.36 21.27 12.34
CA PRO A 168 -6.95 22.24 11.42
C PRO A 168 -6.04 22.48 10.19
N PRO A 169 -6.52 22.20 8.95
CA PRO A 169 -5.72 22.31 7.74
C PRO A 169 -5.62 23.75 7.23
N VAL A 170 -4.72 23.99 6.28
CA VAL A 170 -4.68 25.25 5.53
C VAL A 170 -5.74 25.19 4.42
N CYS A 171 -6.65 26.17 4.38
CA CYS A 171 -7.76 26.20 3.43
C CYS A 171 -7.65 27.39 2.46
N PHE A 172 -8.00 27.14 1.21
CA PHE A 172 -8.06 28.10 0.12
C PHE A 172 -9.40 28.00 -0.59
N GLY A 173 -9.83 29.10 -1.19
CA GLY A 173 -10.99 29.11 -2.09
C GLY A 173 -10.80 30.11 -3.21
N THR A 174 -11.29 29.77 -4.40
CA THR A 174 -11.30 30.68 -5.55
C THR A 174 -12.72 30.81 -6.08
N PRO A 175 -13.28 32.04 -6.13
CA PRO A 175 -14.57 32.26 -6.75
C PRO A 175 -14.49 32.01 -8.25
N HIS A 176 -15.54 31.42 -8.82
CA HIS A 176 -15.68 31.24 -10.26
C HIS A 176 -17.14 31.32 -10.68
N GLY A 177 -17.41 31.88 -11.86
CA GLY A 177 -18.78 32.12 -12.37
C GLY A 177 -19.56 33.11 -11.49
N GLY A 178 -20.42 33.95 -12.05
CA GLY A 178 -21.15 34.94 -11.25
C GLY A 178 -20.42 36.28 -11.14
N LEU A 179 -20.34 36.88 -9.95
CA LEU A 179 -19.98 38.29 -9.77
C LEU A 179 -18.50 38.58 -10.11
N ASP A 180 -18.25 39.74 -10.74
CA ASP A 180 -16.92 40.13 -11.25
C ASP A 180 -15.88 40.42 -10.16
N ALA A 181 -16.30 40.78 -8.95
CA ALA A 181 -15.39 41.11 -7.84
C ALA A 181 -15.99 40.73 -6.48
N VAL A 182 -15.46 39.67 -5.86
CA VAL A 182 -15.79 39.27 -4.49
C VAL A 182 -14.53 38.99 -3.69
N SER A 183 -14.57 39.30 -2.39
CA SER A 183 -13.55 38.91 -1.42
C SER A 183 -13.97 37.63 -0.70
N LEU A 184 -13.05 36.68 -0.57
CA LEU A 184 -13.25 35.47 0.22
C LEU A 184 -12.82 35.70 1.66
N ARG A 185 -13.66 35.27 2.61
CA ARG A 185 -13.31 35.18 4.02
C ARG A 185 -13.53 33.74 4.51
N THR A 186 -12.46 33.14 5.02
CA THR A 186 -12.53 31.92 5.82
C THR A 186 -12.94 32.28 7.25
N ALA A 187 -13.82 31.47 7.84
CA ALA A 187 -14.33 31.68 9.19
C ALA A 187 -13.66 30.69 10.16
N LEU A 188 -14.40 29.70 10.67
CA LEU A 188 -13.85 28.63 11.48
C LEU A 188 -13.15 27.62 10.57
N ILE A 189 -12.00 27.11 11.03
CA ILE A 189 -11.35 25.93 10.45
C ILE A 189 -11.05 24.98 11.61
N ASP A 190 -11.58 23.78 11.53
CA ASP A 190 -11.26 22.68 12.44
C ASP A 190 -10.76 21.46 11.65
N HIS A 191 -10.60 20.32 12.32
CA HIS A 191 -10.06 19.10 11.70
C HIS A 191 -11.06 18.38 10.76
N ASN A 192 -12.32 18.80 10.71
CA ASN A 192 -13.43 18.20 9.97
C ASN A 192 -14.14 19.19 9.03
N SER A 193 -14.01 20.50 9.22
CA SER A 193 -14.73 21.48 8.42
C SER A 193 -14.02 22.84 8.31
N ALA A 194 -14.38 23.59 7.27
CA ALA A 194 -14.03 24.99 7.10
C ALA A 194 -15.22 25.83 6.61
N GLY A 195 -15.43 26.98 7.24
CA GLY A 195 -16.47 27.94 6.86
C GLY A 195 -15.99 28.96 5.83
N PHE A 196 -16.78 29.19 4.78
CA PHE A 196 -16.48 30.13 3.70
C PHE A 196 -17.59 31.16 3.51
N ASN A 197 -17.16 32.40 3.26
CA ASN A 197 -18.00 33.57 3.04
C ASN A 197 -17.48 34.38 1.86
N THR A 198 -18.36 34.83 0.98
CA THR A 198 -18.01 35.79 -0.08
C THR A 198 -18.71 37.12 0.16
N ILE A 199 -17.96 38.20 -0.04
CA ILE A 199 -18.41 39.57 0.16
C ILE A 199 -18.21 40.33 -1.14
N ASP A 200 -19.23 41.05 -1.62
CA ASP A 200 -19.13 41.88 -2.81
C ASP A 200 -18.46 43.25 -2.53
N GLY A 201 -18.33 44.07 -3.58
CA GLY A 201 -17.74 45.41 -3.47
C GLY A 201 -18.51 46.39 -2.57
N SER A 202 -19.75 46.09 -2.19
CA SER A 202 -20.54 46.89 -1.24
C SER A 202 -20.31 46.50 0.22
N GLY A 203 -19.59 45.39 0.46
CA GLY A 203 -19.43 44.81 1.79
C GLY A 203 -20.57 43.86 2.19
N ALA A 204 -21.52 43.61 1.29
CA ALA A 204 -22.62 42.67 1.53
C ALA A 204 -22.18 41.23 1.27
N ARG A 205 -22.74 40.31 2.06
CA ARG A 205 -22.56 38.88 1.85
C ARG A 205 -23.38 38.44 0.64
N VAL A 206 -22.75 37.67 -0.25
CA VAL A 206 -23.36 37.21 -1.51
C VAL A 206 -23.19 35.72 -1.69
N ALA A 207 -24.13 35.11 -2.42
CA ALA A 207 -23.99 33.74 -2.86
C ALA A 207 -23.13 33.67 -4.11
N GLN A 208 -22.09 32.83 -4.09
CA GLN A 208 -21.07 32.75 -5.12
C GLN A 208 -20.51 31.33 -5.18
N SER A 209 -20.32 30.80 -6.38
CA SER A 209 -19.64 29.51 -6.56
C SER A 209 -18.14 29.64 -6.29
N LEU A 210 -17.62 28.70 -5.50
CA LEU A 210 -16.24 28.60 -5.07
C LEU A 210 -15.68 27.21 -5.38
N ARG A 211 -14.45 27.17 -5.88
CA ARG A 211 -13.61 25.98 -5.79
C ARG A 211 -12.78 26.09 -4.53
N VAL A 212 -12.93 25.13 -3.63
CA VAL A 212 -12.25 25.11 -2.32
C VAL A 212 -11.26 23.98 -2.26
N LEU A 213 -10.15 24.20 -1.54
CA LEU A 213 -9.07 23.25 -1.36
C LEU A 213 -8.53 23.35 0.07
N ALA A 214 -8.31 22.20 0.70
CA ALA A 214 -7.73 22.08 2.04
C ALA A 214 -6.49 21.17 2.02
N LEU A 215 -5.42 21.58 2.70
CA LEU A 215 -4.13 20.88 2.79
C LEU A 215 -3.72 20.69 4.24
N GLY A 216 -3.37 19.47 4.62
CA GLY A 216 -2.96 19.16 5.99
C GLY A 216 -2.45 17.73 6.12
N LEU A 217 -2.35 17.22 7.35
CA LEU A 217 -2.00 15.82 7.61
C LEU A 217 -3.27 14.99 7.83
N TRP A 218 -3.32 13.75 7.34
CA TRP A 218 -4.43 12.85 7.66
C TRP A 218 -4.33 12.31 9.10
N SER A 219 -5.48 12.02 9.70
CA SER A 219 -5.63 11.48 11.08
C SER A 219 -5.42 9.98 11.17
#